data_AF-A0A6A8LC26-F1
#
_entry.id   AF-A0A6A8LC26-F1
#
_cell.length_a   1.000
_cell.length_b   1.000
_cell.length_c   1.000
_cell.angle_alpha   90.00
_cell.angle_beta   90.00
_cell.angle_gamma   90.00
#
_symmetry.space_group_name_H-M   'P 1'
#
loop_
_entity.id
_entity.type
_entity.pdbx_description
1 polymer ?
#
loop_
_entity_poly.entity_id
_entity_poly.type
_entity_poly.pdbx_seq_one_letter_code
_entity_poly.pdbx_strand_id
1 'polypeptide(L)'
;MNQKKKGAVAVTLLSALMFCLLPVLVSLSPLAETGPNANRFNSAGMWAAVGQILVIYAVPLIMYILGVRGMKIIMAVFCGIGLIICAAVLLVALLTAISLGQELSLYYGLFVWSGAAFIVNVVWYIAAFRSSPKHQQAM
;
A
#
# COMPACT_ATOMS: atom_id res chain seq x y z
N MET A 1 10.76 22.58 -5.74
CA MET A 1 9.55 21.88 -5.24
C MET A 1 9.25 22.33 -3.81
N ASN A 2 8.05 22.86 -3.54
CA ASN A 2 7.65 23.35 -2.20
C ASN A 2 7.68 22.23 -1.15
N GLN A 3 7.91 22.57 0.13
CA GLN A 3 7.99 21.60 1.23
C GLN A 3 6.76 20.68 1.33
N LYS A 4 5.55 21.21 1.09
CA LYS A 4 4.32 20.41 1.04
C LYS A 4 4.31 19.35 -0.08
N LYS A 5 4.85 19.69 -1.25
CA LYS A 5 4.99 18.75 -2.38
C LYS A 5 6.06 17.69 -2.08
N LYS A 6 7.18 18.08 -1.43
CA LYS A 6 8.23 17.14 -0.99
C LYS A 6 7.69 16.10 0.01
N GLY A 7 6.90 16.55 0.99
CA GLY A 7 6.26 15.65 1.95
C GLY A 7 5.32 14.64 1.29
N ALA A 8 4.43 15.11 0.40
CA ALA A 8 3.51 14.21 -0.31
C ALA A 8 4.26 13.17 -1.16
N VAL A 9 5.34 13.57 -1.85
CA VAL A 9 6.19 12.65 -2.62
C VAL A 9 6.86 11.62 -1.72
N ALA A 10 7.46 12.04 -0.60
CA ALA A 10 8.14 11.14 0.34
C ALA A 10 7.19 10.09 0.94
N VAL A 11 6.01 10.50 1.40
CA VAL A 11 5.02 9.55 1.97
C VAL A 11 4.46 8.63 0.89
N THR A 12 4.33 9.10 -0.35
CA THR A 12 3.92 8.24 -1.48
C THR A 12 4.98 7.17 -1.77
N LEU A 13 6.25 7.54 -1.80
CA LEU A 13 7.35 6.59 -2.01
C LEU A 13 7.41 5.55 -0.89
N LEU A 14 7.21 5.98 0.36
CA LEU A 14 7.11 5.06 1.49
C LEU A 14 5.94 4.08 1.32
N SER A 15 4.74 4.56 0.97
CA SER A 15 3.59 3.70 0.68
C SER A 15 3.88 2.71 -0.45
N ALA A 16 4.50 3.17 -1.55
CA ALA A 16 4.88 2.33 -2.68
C ALA A 16 5.83 1.20 -2.26
N LEU A 17 6.87 1.52 -1.46
CA LEU A 17 7.82 0.53 -0.95
C LEU A 17 7.13 -0.51 -0.06
N MET A 18 6.24 -0.07 0.83
CA MET A 18 5.48 -0.97 1.70
C MET A 18 4.58 -1.90 0.90
N PHE A 19 3.94 -1.40 -0.16
CA PHE A 19 3.14 -2.23 -1.07
C PHE A 19 3.98 -3.20 -1.90
N CYS A 20 5.17 -2.79 -2.37
CA CYS A 20 6.06 -3.69 -3.10
C CYS A 20 6.53 -4.87 -2.25
N LEU A 21 6.69 -4.67 -0.93
CA LEU A 21 7.07 -5.73 0.00
C LEU A 21 5.89 -6.64 0.37
N LEU A 22 4.65 -6.23 0.15
CA LEU A 22 3.48 -7.01 0.52
C LEU A 22 3.36 -8.34 -0.28
N PRO A 23 3.49 -8.38 -1.62
CA PRO A 23 3.53 -9.64 -2.38
C PRO A 23 4.65 -10.58 -1.93
N VAL A 24 5.81 -10.03 -1.54
CA VAL A 24 6.94 -10.82 -1.05
C VAL A 24 6.59 -11.52 0.27
N LEU A 25 6.00 -10.79 1.21
CA LEU A 25 5.59 -11.36 2.50
C LEU A 25 4.43 -12.34 2.36
N VAL A 26 3.46 -12.06 1.50
CA VAL A 26 2.38 -13.02 1.19
C VAL A 26 2.97 -14.32 0.63
N SER A 27 3.95 -14.22 -0.28
CA SER A 27 4.60 -15.37 -0.90
C SER A 27 5.50 -16.17 0.06
N LEU A 28 5.94 -15.56 1.17
CA LEU A 28 6.70 -16.21 2.25
C LEU A 28 5.79 -16.79 3.34
N SER A 29 4.52 -16.41 3.36
CA SER A 29 3.55 -16.90 4.34
C SER A 29 2.86 -18.19 3.86
N PRO A 30 2.17 -18.93 4.75
CA PRO A 30 1.42 -20.12 4.35
C PRO A 30 0.31 -19.86 3.31
N LEU A 31 -0.07 -18.60 3.06
CA LEU A 31 -0.99 -18.23 1.98
C LEU A 31 -0.49 -18.66 0.59
N ALA A 32 0.82 -18.77 0.39
CA ALA A 32 1.40 -19.24 -0.85
C ALA A 32 0.96 -20.69 -1.20
N GLU A 33 0.58 -21.49 -0.21
CA GLU A 33 0.15 -22.88 -0.39
C GLU A 33 -1.37 -23.05 -0.63
N THR A 34 -2.14 -21.97 -0.58
CA THR A 34 -3.63 -22.05 -0.57
C THR A 34 -4.27 -22.32 -1.93
N GLY A 35 -3.51 -22.30 -3.03
CA GLY A 35 -4.04 -22.63 -4.35
C GLY A 35 -3.00 -22.74 -5.46
N PRO A 36 -3.38 -23.31 -6.62
CA PRO A 36 -2.46 -23.53 -7.74
C PRO A 36 -1.98 -22.23 -8.40
N ASN A 37 -2.72 -21.14 -8.23
CA ASN A 37 -2.39 -19.82 -8.77
C ASN A 37 -1.79 -18.86 -7.72
N ALA A 38 -1.52 -19.35 -6.51
CA ALA A 38 -0.92 -18.52 -5.48
C ALA A 38 0.54 -18.20 -5.82
N ASN A 39 0.92 -16.93 -5.69
CA ASN A 39 2.28 -16.50 -5.94
C ASN A 39 3.22 -17.13 -4.91
N ARG A 40 4.18 -17.93 -5.40
CA ARG A 40 5.25 -18.50 -4.59
C ARG A 40 6.42 -17.53 -4.47
N PHE A 41 7.19 -17.68 -3.41
CA PHE A 41 8.39 -16.89 -3.24
C PHE A 41 9.33 -17.10 -4.43
N ASN A 42 9.85 -15.99 -4.95
CA ASN A 42 10.70 -15.95 -6.14
C ASN A 42 10.04 -16.45 -7.46
N SER A 43 8.72 -16.59 -7.51
CA SER A 43 8.01 -16.89 -8.75
C SER A 43 7.92 -15.67 -9.69
N ALA A 44 7.76 -15.94 -10.99
CA ALA A 44 7.50 -14.88 -11.97
C ALA A 44 6.25 -14.05 -11.63
N GLY A 45 5.21 -14.70 -11.09
CA GLY A 45 3.98 -14.04 -10.65
C GLY A 45 4.20 -13.05 -9.49
N MET A 46 5.05 -13.40 -8.52
CA MET A 46 5.44 -12.49 -7.42
C MET A 46 6.14 -11.25 -7.96
N TRP A 47 7.15 -11.41 -8.81
CA TRP A 47 7.90 -10.30 -9.38
C TRP A 47 7.05 -9.45 -10.33
N ALA A 48 6.13 -10.07 -11.09
CA ALA A 48 5.16 -9.36 -11.90
C ALA A 48 4.25 -8.47 -11.04
N ALA A 49 3.75 -8.98 -9.91
CA ALA A 49 2.94 -8.19 -8.98
C ALA A 49 3.72 -6.99 -8.41
N VAL A 50 4.98 -7.19 -8.02
CA VAL A 50 5.86 -6.08 -7.58
C VAL A 50 6.05 -5.04 -8.68
N GLY A 51 6.32 -5.49 -9.91
CA GLY A 51 6.46 -4.60 -11.07
C GLY A 51 5.19 -3.80 -11.36
N GLN A 52 4.01 -4.44 -11.29
CA GLN A 52 2.72 -3.78 -11.48
C GLN A 52 2.49 -2.69 -10.43
N ILE A 53 2.78 -2.97 -9.15
CA ILE A 53 2.67 -1.98 -8.07
C ILE A 53 3.60 -0.79 -8.36
N LEU A 54 4.85 -1.03 -8.74
CA LEU A 54 5.80 0.03 -9.08
C LEU A 54 5.27 0.92 -10.20
N VAL A 55 4.72 0.34 -11.28
CA VAL A 55 4.16 1.10 -12.39
C VAL A 55 2.95 1.94 -11.94
N ILE A 56 2.03 1.33 -11.17
CA ILE A 56 0.82 2.00 -10.65
C ILE A 56 1.19 3.17 -9.73
N TYR A 57 2.28 3.09 -8.96
CA TYR A 57 2.74 4.19 -8.11
C TYR A 57 3.60 5.21 -8.86
N ALA A 58 4.49 4.78 -9.75
CA ALA A 58 5.44 5.65 -10.44
C ALA A 58 4.75 6.59 -11.44
N VAL A 59 3.83 6.07 -12.27
CA VAL A 59 3.17 6.87 -13.31
C VAL A 59 2.43 8.07 -12.72
N PRO A 60 1.57 7.90 -11.69
CA PRO A 60 0.86 9.03 -11.10
C PRO A 60 1.77 9.98 -10.35
N LEU A 61 2.81 9.46 -9.68
CA LEU A 61 3.77 10.27 -8.95
C LEU A 61 4.56 11.17 -9.89
N ILE A 62 5.03 10.65 -11.01
CA ILE A 62 5.73 11.43 -12.05
C ILE A 62 4.80 12.52 -12.58
N MET A 63 3.56 12.19 -12.96
CA MET A 63 2.59 13.18 -13.44
C MET A 63 2.26 14.25 -12.38
N TYR A 64 2.19 13.86 -11.09
CA TYR A 64 2.00 14.80 -9.99
C TYR A 64 3.19 15.76 -9.84
N ILE A 65 4.42 15.27 -9.97
CA ILE A 65 5.64 16.09 -9.94
C ILE A 65 5.66 17.06 -11.13
N LEU A 66 5.24 16.61 -12.32
CA LEU A 66 5.09 17.43 -13.52
C LEU A 66 3.95 18.47 -13.42
N GLY A 67 3.13 18.42 -12.38
CA GLY A 67 2.11 19.43 -12.10
C GLY A 67 0.76 19.18 -12.78
N VAL A 68 0.50 17.97 -13.28
CA VAL A 68 -0.79 17.61 -13.86
C VAL A 68 -1.89 17.74 -12.79
N ARG A 69 -2.90 18.56 -13.09
CA ARG A 69 -4.04 18.81 -12.21
C ARG A 69 -4.85 17.52 -12.06
N GLY A 70 -5.29 17.20 -10.84
CA GLY A 70 -6.10 16.00 -10.57
C GLY A 70 -5.30 14.74 -10.22
N MET A 71 -3.98 14.68 -10.46
CA MET A 71 -3.18 13.49 -10.12
C MET A 71 -3.21 13.12 -8.64
N LYS A 72 -3.35 14.12 -7.77
CA LYS A 72 -3.55 13.92 -6.33
C LYS A 72 -4.78 13.05 -6.02
N ILE A 73 -5.86 13.19 -6.80
CA ILE A 73 -7.09 12.39 -6.62
C ILE A 73 -6.83 10.96 -7.12
N ILE A 74 -6.16 10.79 -8.26
CA ILE A 74 -5.81 9.46 -8.79
C ILE A 74 -4.92 8.70 -7.79
N MET A 75 -3.90 9.36 -7.24
CA MET A 75 -3.06 8.79 -6.18
C MET A 75 -3.87 8.42 -4.94
N ALA A 76 -4.89 9.21 -4.60
CA ALA A 76 -5.80 8.89 -3.51
C ALA A 76 -6.61 7.63 -3.82
N VAL A 77 -7.16 7.48 -5.03
CA VAL A 77 -7.88 6.25 -5.43
C VAL A 77 -6.98 5.02 -5.28
N PHE A 78 -5.73 5.08 -5.76
CA PHE A 78 -4.79 3.97 -5.61
C PHE A 78 -4.41 3.67 -4.16
N CYS A 79 -4.23 4.71 -3.34
CA CYS A 79 -4.02 4.56 -1.90
C CYS A 79 -5.22 3.88 -1.21
N GLY A 80 -6.45 4.21 -1.62
CA GLY A 80 -7.68 3.60 -1.12
C GLY A 80 -7.83 2.14 -1.52
N ILE A 81 -7.53 1.80 -2.77
CA ILE A 81 -7.46 0.40 -3.22
C ILE A 81 -6.41 -0.36 -2.40
N GLY A 82 -5.26 0.27 -2.14
CA GLY A 82 -4.25 -0.26 -1.24
C GLY A 82 -4.80 -0.58 0.15
N LEU A 83 -5.49 0.35 0.79
CA LEU A 83 -6.11 0.12 2.11
C LEU A 83 -7.04 -1.11 2.10
N ILE A 84 -7.85 -1.25 1.05
CA ILE A 84 -8.75 -2.39 0.87
C ILE A 84 -7.94 -3.68 0.74
N ILE A 85 -6.85 -3.68 -0.04
CA ILE A 85 -5.96 -4.83 -0.19
C ILE A 85 -5.33 -5.20 1.16
N CYS A 86 -4.80 -4.25 1.93
CA CYS A 86 -4.24 -4.53 3.25
C CYS A 86 -5.28 -5.15 4.19
N ALA A 87 -6.50 -4.60 4.23
CA ALA A 87 -7.59 -5.14 5.04
C ALA A 87 -8.00 -6.56 4.59
N ALA A 88 -8.08 -6.79 3.29
CA ALA A 88 -8.38 -8.11 2.72
C ALA A 88 -7.28 -9.13 3.06
N VAL A 89 -6.01 -8.77 2.95
CA VAL A 89 -4.89 -9.64 3.31
C VAL A 89 -4.92 -10.01 4.79
N LEU A 90 -5.18 -9.05 5.68
CA LEU A 90 -5.35 -9.30 7.11
C LEU A 90 -6.51 -10.27 7.39
N LEU A 91 -7.66 -10.03 6.76
CA LEU A 91 -8.85 -10.87 6.93
C LEU A 91 -8.62 -12.29 6.41
N VAL A 92 -8.09 -12.44 5.20
CA VAL A 92 -7.83 -13.74 4.58
C VAL A 92 -6.80 -14.50 5.41
N ALA A 93 -5.70 -13.88 5.84
CA ALA A 93 -4.69 -14.51 6.69
C ALA A 93 -5.28 -15.03 8.02
N LEU A 94 -6.18 -14.25 8.63
CA LEU A 94 -6.86 -14.65 9.86
C LEU A 94 -7.81 -15.83 9.62
N LEU A 95 -8.63 -15.75 8.56
CA LEU A 95 -9.57 -16.81 8.22
C LEU A 95 -8.85 -18.11 7.83
N THR A 96 -7.75 -18.04 7.09
CA THR A 96 -6.95 -19.23 6.74
C THR A 96 -6.31 -19.84 7.97
N ALA A 97 -5.77 -19.04 8.89
CA ALA A 97 -5.22 -19.52 10.15
C ALA A 97 -6.26 -20.29 10.98
N ILE A 98 -7.47 -19.72 11.13
CA ILE A 98 -8.57 -20.34 11.87
C ILE A 98 -9.06 -21.62 11.16
N SER A 99 -9.32 -21.54 9.85
CA SER A 99 -9.95 -22.64 9.10
C SER A 99 -9.03 -23.85 8.94
N LEU A 100 -7.72 -23.63 8.84
CA LEU A 100 -6.70 -24.68 8.69
C LEU A 100 -6.06 -25.07 10.03
N GLY A 101 -6.49 -24.47 11.15
CA GLY A 101 -5.89 -24.72 12.47
C GLY A 101 -4.40 -24.37 12.55
N GLN A 102 -3.95 -23.39 11.77
CA GLN A 102 -2.55 -22.98 11.75
C GLN A 102 -2.25 -21.93 12.83
N GLU A 103 -1.05 -22.04 13.40
CA GLU A 103 -0.54 -21.08 14.38
C GLU A 103 -0.47 -19.66 13.79
N LEU A 104 -1.06 -18.68 14.49
CA LEU A 104 -1.05 -17.27 14.07
C LEU A 104 0.38 -16.70 13.96
N SER A 105 1.34 -17.30 14.66
CA SER A 105 2.76 -16.93 14.59
C SER A 105 3.35 -17.05 13.18
N LEU A 106 2.84 -17.99 12.37
CA LEU A 106 3.26 -18.17 10.97
C LEU A 106 2.88 -16.99 10.07
N TYR A 107 1.90 -16.19 10.49
CA TYR A 107 1.40 -15.03 9.77
C TYR A 107 1.84 -13.71 10.41
N TYR A 108 2.63 -13.75 11.48
CA TYR A 108 3.01 -12.57 12.27
C TYR A 108 3.61 -11.45 11.41
N GLY A 109 4.57 -11.78 10.55
CA GLY A 109 5.19 -10.80 9.64
C GLY A 109 4.18 -10.15 8.69
N LEU A 110 3.19 -10.92 8.23
CA LEU A 110 2.14 -10.41 7.36
C LEU A 110 1.17 -9.49 8.11
N PHE A 111 0.79 -9.84 9.34
CA PHE A 111 -0.08 -9.01 10.18
C PHE A 111 0.58 -7.67 10.52
N VAL A 112 1.82 -7.71 11.00
CA VAL A 112 2.57 -6.50 11.39
C VAL A 112 2.79 -5.60 10.18
N TRP A 113 3.22 -6.17 9.04
CA TRP A 113 3.50 -5.38 7.85
C TRP A 113 2.24 -4.79 7.22
N SER A 114 1.17 -5.58 7.10
CA SER A 114 -0.10 -5.11 6.54
C SER A 114 -0.74 -4.06 7.44
N GLY A 115 -0.65 -4.20 8.77
CA GLY A 115 -1.09 -3.18 9.73
C GLY A 115 -0.29 -1.89 9.62
N ALA A 116 1.03 -1.97 9.55
CA ALA A 116 1.89 -0.80 9.35
C ALA A 116 1.60 -0.10 8.01
N ALA A 117 1.44 -0.88 6.92
CA ALA A 117 1.09 -0.35 5.61
C ALA A 117 -0.27 0.34 5.64
N PHE A 118 -1.26 -0.23 6.33
CA PHE A 118 -2.58 0.39 6.51
C PHE A 118 -2.47 1.75 7.18
N ILE A 119 -1.73 1.84 8.30
CA ILE A 119 -1.52 3.10 9.03
C ILE A 119 -0.84 4.15 8.14
N VAL A 120 0.22 3.78 7.42
CA VAL A 120 0.93 4.70 6.53
C VAL A 120 0.02 5.27 5.44
N ASN A 121 -0.86 4.44 4.88
CA ASN A 121 -1.82 4.91 3.86
C ASN A 121 -2.91 5.81 4.46
N VAL A 122 -3.40 5.54 5.67
CA VAL A 122 -4.30 6.45 6.41
C VAL A 122 -3.61 7.80 6.67
N VAL A 123 -2.37 7.78 7.15
CA VAL A 123 -1.57 9.00 7.38
C VAL A 123 -1.34 9.75 6.06
N TRP A 124 -1.10 9.05 4.96
CA TRP A 124 -0.98 9.65 3.63
C TRP A 124 -2.26 10.40 3.24
N TYR A 125 -3.45 9.82 3.45
CA TYR A 125 -4.72 10.49 3.16
C TYR A 125 -4.89 11.76 3.99
N ILE A 126 -4.63 11.69 5.29
CA ILE A 126 -4.69 12.85 6.18
C ILE A 126 -3.70 13.92 5.68
N ALA A 127 -2.44 13.56 5.42
CA ALA A 127 -1.42 14.50 4.98
C ALA A 127 -1.72 15.11 3.61
N ALA A 128 -2.25 14.30 2.68
CA ALA A 128 -2.61 14.73 1.35
C ALA A 128 -3.78 15.73 1.41
N PHE A 129 -4.86 15.41 2.13
CA PHE A 129 -6.09 16.22 2.15
C PHE A 129 -6.18 17.19 3.32
N ARG A 130 -5.19 17.28 4.20
CA ARG A 130 -5.17 18.29 5.26
C ARG A 130 -5.28 19.67 4.63
N SER A 131 -6.41 20.32 4.82
CA SER A 131 -6.59 21.73 4.55
C SER A 131 -5.51 22.47 5.33
N SER A 132 -4.68 23.26 4.64
CA SER A 132 -3.94 24.30 5.37
C SER A 132 -5.00 25.16 6.04
N PRO A 133 -4.87 25.52 7.33
CA PRO A 133 -5.69 26.61 7.85
C PRO A 133 -5.45 27.77 6.89
N LYS A 134 -6.49 28.13 6.12
CA LYS A 134 -6.48 29.42 5.44
C LYS A 134 -6.32 30.39 6.60
N HIS A 135 -5.24 31.16 6.54
CA HIS A 135 -5.11 32.38 7.28
C HIS A 135 -6.46 33.09 7.22
N GLN A 136 -7.20 33.04 8.33
CA GLN A 136 -8.45 33.74 8.53
C GLN A 136 -8.10 35.20 8.78
N GLN A 137 -7.46 35.82 7.79
CA GLN A 137 -7.25 37.26 7.66
C GLN A 137 -7.59 37.61 6.22
N ALA A 138 -8.87 37.89 5.99
CA ALA A 138 -9.41 38.81 4.99
C ALA A 138 -10.91 38.58 4.90
N MET A 139 -11.64 39.03 5.93
CA MET A 139 -12.86 39.83 5.82
C MET A 139 -13.16 40.42 7.19
#